data_AF-A0A934H945-F1
#
_entry.id   AF-A0A934H945-F1
#
_cell.length_a   1.000
_cell.length_b   1.000
_cell.length_c   1.000
_cell.angle_alpha   90.00
_cell.angle_beta   90.00
_cell.angle_gamma   90.00
#
_symmetry.space_group_name_H-M   'P 1'
#
loop_
_entity.id
_entity.type
_entity.pdbx_description
1 polymer ?
#
loop_
_entity_poly.entity_id
_entity_poly.type
_entity_poly.pdbx_seq_one_letter_code
_entity_poly.pdbx_strand_id
1 'polypeptide(L)'
;EEQYTTQLTLQDVQVLRVGPWTAAPKTAQQQAAAESYASVTLLLNRQDALAMKYIREKGAVDFALRPVNDHEIFTTDAVILNYVVERFKLPKPPIILKK
;
A
#
# COMPACT_ATOMS: atom_id res chain seq x y z
N GLU A 1 -22.91 5.94 -3.81
CA GLU A 1 -22.06 4.93 -4.46
C GLU A 1 -20.67 5.03 -3.85
N GLU A 2 -20.10 3.91 -3.45
CA GLU A 2 -18.74 3.85 -2.91
C GLU A 2 -17.78 3.94 -4.11
N GLN A 3 -17.15 5.10 -4.28
CA GLN A 3 -16.18 5.29 -5.35
C GLN A 3 -14.84 4.72 -4.90
N TYR A 4 -14.42 3.61 -5.51
CA TYR A 4 -13.07 3.09 -5.33
C TYR A 4 -12.08 4.07 -5.96
N THR A 5 -11.22 4.64 -5.12
CA THR A 5 -10.12 5.51 -5.53
C THR A 5 -8.83 4.92 -4.99
N THR A 6 -7.80 4.86 -5.84
CA THR A 6 -6.45 4.52 -5.41
C THR A 6 -5.60 5.78 -5.51
N GLN A 7 -5.00 6.18 -4.40
CA GLN A 7 -4.17 7.37 -4.32
C GLN A 7 -2.85 7.04 -3.61
N LEU A 8 -1.76 7.61 -4.10
CA LEU A 8 -0.48 7.57 -3.43
C LEU A 8 -0.44 8.58 -2.29
N THR A 9 -0.26 8.12 -1.06
CA THR A 9 -0.25 9.01 0.13
C THR A 9 1.14 9.19 0.73
N LEU A 10 1.98 8.16 0.72
CA LEU A 10 3.32 8.19 1.31
C LEU A 10 4.33 7.66 0.29
N GLN A 11 5.50 8.31 0.23
CA GLN A 11 6.62 7.93 -0.63
C GLN A 11 7.93 8.03 0.16
N ASP A 12 8.94 7.32 -0.33
CA ASP A 12 10.29 7.32 0.24
C ASP A 12 10.36 6.98 1.73
N VAL A 13 9.49 6.08 2.16
CA VAL A 13 9.47 5.61 3.54
C VAL A 13 10.59 4.59 3.76
N GLN A 14 11.46 4.86 4.72
CA GLN A 14 12.55 3.94 5.05
C GLN A 14 12.01 2.64 5.66
N VAL A 15 12.38 1.52 5.04
CA VAL A 15 12.08 0.18 5.55
C VAL A 15 13.19 -0.25 6.48
N LEU A 16 12.86 -0.46 7.75
CA LEU A 16 13.81 -0.98 8.74
C LEU A 16 13.97 -2.49 8.62
N ARG A 17 12.88 -3.20 8.32
CA ARG A 17 12.87 -4.66 8.25
C ARG A 17 11.68 -5.20 7.47
N VAL A 18 11.90 -6.34 6.83
CA VAL A 18 10.86 -7.20 6.25
C VAL A 18 10.99 -8.59 6.87
N GLY A 19 9.87 -9.18 7.31
CA GLY A 19 9.81 -10.50 7.93
C GLY A 19 9.57 -10.45 9.44
N PRO A 20 9.36 -11.62 10.06
CA PRO A 20 8.86 -11.71 11.42
C PRO A 20 9.86 -11.11 12.43
N TRP A 21 9.30 -10.35 13.37
CA TRP A 21 10.04 -9.82 14.52
C TRP A 21 10.25 -10.94 15.55
N THR A 22 11.17 -11.87 15.27
CA THR A 22 11.54 -12.93 16.23
C THR A 22 12.78 -12.51 17.00
N ALA A 23 12.66 -12.32 18.31
CA ALA A 23 13.78 -11.99 19.20
C ALA A 23 14.62 -13.21 19.64
N ALA A 24 14.23 -14.44 19.27
CA ALA A 24 14.94 -15.66 19.65
C ALA A 24 15.59 -16.33 18.42
N PRO A 25 16.81 -16.90 18.54
CA PRO A 25 17.37 -17.75 17.51
C PRO A 25 16.53 -19.04 17.42
N LYS A 26 15.73 -19.18 16.36
CA LYS A 26 15.02 -20.43 16.09
C LYS A 26 16.00 -21.43 15.47
N THR A 27 16.17 -22.58 16.12
CA THR A 27 16.86 -23.75 15.56
C THR A 27 16.14 -24.24 14.30
N ALA A 28 16.90 -24.86 13.39
CA ALA A 28 16.50 -25.25 12.03
C ALA A 28 15.18 -26.05 11.90
N GLN A 29 14.68 -26.64 13.00
CA GLN A 29 13.42 -27.40 13.03
C GLN A 29 12.15 -26.55 13.21
N GLN A 30 12.24 -25.23 13.47
CA GLN A 30 11.06 -24.36 13.69
C GLN A 30 10.76 -23.38 12.54
N GLN A 31 11.51 -23.43 11.43
CA GLN A 31 11.20 -22.67 10.23
C GLN A 31 10.00 -23.23 9.43
N ALA A 32 9.63 -24.50 9.59
CA ALA A 32 8.62 -25.15 8.75
C ALA A 32 7.15 -24.88 9.14
N ALA A 33 6.89 -24.26 10.30
CA ALA A 33 5.52 -24.00 10.80
C ALA A 33 5.29 -22.53 11.21
N ALA A 34 6.19 -21.63 10.85
CA ALA A 34 5.95 -20.20 11.04
C ALA A 34 5.15 -19.71 9.83
N GLU A 35 3.83 -19.64 9.99
CA GLU A 35 2.95 -18.91 9.09
C GLU A 35 3.64 -17.59 8.68
N SER A 36 3.85 -17.44 7.37
CA SER A 36 4.69 -16.40 6.78
C SER A 36 3.97 -15.06 6.85
N TYR A 37 3.84 -14.49 8.04
CA TYR A 37 3.47 -13.10 8.17
C TYR A 37 4.69 -12.27 7.77
N ALA A 38 4.70 -11.80 6.52
CA ALA A 38 5.63 -10.79 6.06
C ALA A 38 5.30 -9.46 6.76
N SER A 39 5.77 -9.28 8.00
CA SER A 39 5.66 -8.00 8.68
C SER A 39 6.67 -7.02 8.10
N VAL A 40 6.23 -5.82 7.76
CA VAL A 40 7.10 -4.72 7.32
C VAL A 40 7.17 -3.68 8.43
N THR A 41 8.37 -3.30 8.83
CA THR A 41 8.60 -2.23 9.82
C THR A 41 9.08 -0.98 9.08
N LEU A 42 8.31 0.11 9.22
CA LEU A 42 8.54 1.38 8.56
C LEU A 42 9.02 2.42 9.57
N LEU A 43 10.03 3.22 9.19
CA LEU A 43 10.40 4.43 9.91
C LEU A 43 9.58 5.59 9.34
N LEU A 44 8.69 6.15 10.16
CA LEU A 44 7.78 7.22 9.77
C LEU A 44 7.95 8.43 10.68
N ASN A 45 7.65 9.62 10.15
CA ASN A 45 7.46 10.80 10.98
C ASN A 45 6.09 10.70 11.73
N ARG A 46 5.84 11.60 12.70
CA ARG A 46 4.60 11.55 13.50
C ARG A 46 3.32 11.78 12.68
N GLN A 47 3.35 12.66 11.67
CA GLN A 47 2.17 12.95 10.85
C GLN A 47 1.86 11.79 9.90
N ASP A 48 2.89 11.21 9.27
CA ASP A 48 2.78 10.06 8.37
C ASP A 48 2.32 8.81 9.14
N ALA A 49 2.74 8.64 10.39
CA ALA A 49 2.26 7.55 11.25
C ALA A 49 0.74 7.64 11.51
N LEU A 50 0.21 8.85 11.69
CA LEU A 50 -1.24 9.08 11.85
C LEU A 50 -1.99 8.82 10.54
N ALA A 51 -1.45 9.29 9.41
CA ALA A 51 -2.01 9.01 8.09
C ALA A 51 -2.03 7.50 7.81
N MET A 52 -0.93 6.80 8.09
CA MET A 52 -0.82 5.35 7.91
C MET A 52 -1.81 4.59 8.80
N LYS A 53 -1.99 5.03 10.06
CA LYS A 53 -3.00 4.46 10.95
C LYS A 53 -4.41 4.62 10.36
N TYR A 54 -4.73 5.82 9.89
CA TYR A 54 -6.03 6.11 9.29
C TYR A 54 -6.30 5.23 8.06
N ILE A 55 -5.34 5.15 7.12
CA ILE A 55 -5.46 4.34 5.90
C ILE A 55 -5.63 2.86 6.25
N ARG A 56 -4.83 2.33 7.19
CA ARG A 56 -4.95 0.94 7.65
C ARG A 56 -6.30 0.61 8.27
N GLU A 57 -6.93 1.55 8.97
CA GLU A 57 -8.23 1.34 9.61
C GLU A 57 -9.41 1.50 8.64
N LYS A 58 -9.23 2.25 7.55
CA LYS A 58 -10.32 2.64 6.64
C LYS A 58 -10.27 1.97 5.26
N GLY A 59 -9.15 1.40 4.86
CA GLY A 59 -9.00 0.86 3.51
C GLY A 59 -7.96 -0.24 3.39
N ALA A 60 -7.86 -0.76 2.16
CA ALA A 60 -6.76 -1.62 1.75
C ALA A 60 -5.51 -0.78 1.48
N VAL A 61 -4.35 -1.33 1.81
CA VAL A 61 -3.05 -0.66 1.64
C VAL A 61 -2.15 -1.56 0.84
N ASP A 62 -1.63 -1.03 -0.26
CA ASP A 62 -0.62 -1.68 -1.07
C ASP A 62 0.73 -0.97 -0.91
N PHE A 63 1.79 -1.76 -0.76
CA PHE A 63 3.16 -1.25 -0.66
C PHE A 63 3.96 -1.71 -1.87
N ALA A 64 4.64 -0.77 -2.52
CA ALA A 64 5.66 -1.06 -3.52
C ALA A 64 7.05 -0.85 -2.91
N LEU A 65 7.86 -1.90 -2.88
CA LEU A 65 9.24 -1.80 -2.42
C LEU A 65 10.10 -1.17 -3.52
N ARG A 66 10.99 -0.25 -3.12
CA ARG A 66 11.98 0.38 -4.00
C ARG A 66 13.40 -0.08 -3.68
N PRO A 67 14.32 -0.03 -4.65
CA PRO A 67 15.74 -0.23 -4.40
C PRO A 67 16.28 0.74 -3.35
N VAL A 68 17.32 0.32 -2.61
CA VAL A 68 17.88 1.09 -1.48
C VAL A 68 18.37 2.48 -1.86
N ASN A 69 18.80 2.68 -3.12
CA ASN A 69 19.35 3.95 -3.62
C ASN A 69 18.36 4.73 -4.50
N ASP A 70 17.11 4.29 -4.59
CA ASP A 70 16.09 4.94 -5.41
C ASP A 70 15.19 5.82 -4.52
N HIS A 71 15.54 7.11 -4.50
CA HIS A 71 14.84 8.16 -3.77
C HIS A 71 14.06 9.10 -4.69
N GLU A 72 13.82 8.72 -5.94
CA GLU A 72 13.08 9.57 -6.86
C GLU A 72 11.63 9.73 -6.38
N ILE A 73 11.14 10.97 -6.33
CA ILE A 73 9.79 11.27 -5.86
C ILE A 73 8.88 11.39 -7.09
N PHE A 74 7.86 10.54 -7.16
CA PHE A 74 6.91 10.53 -8.27
C PHE A 74 5.61 11.22 -7.88
N THR A 75 5.21 12.27 -8.60
CA THR A 75 3.86 12.82 -8.45
C THR A 75 2.88 11.96 -9.25
N THR A 76 1.89 11.39 -8.58
CA THR A 76 0.84 10.58 -9.22
C THR A 76 -0.53 11.17 -8.95
N ASP A 77 -1.37 11.21 -9.96
CA ASP A 77 -2.78 11.55 -9.80
C ASP A 77 -3.56 10.37 -9.19
N ALA A 78 -4.64 10.68 -8.48
CA ALA A 78 -5.55 9.65 -7.96
C ALA A 78 -6.21 8.88 -9.12
N VAL A 79 -6.15 7.56 -9.06
CA VAL A 79 -6.79 6.68 -10.04
C VAL A 79 -8.25 6.49 -9.64
N ILE A 80 -9.12 7.20 -10.34
CA ILE A 80 -10.58 7.06 -10.28
C ILE A 80 -11.10 6.41 -11.57
N LEU A 81 -12.33 5.89 -11.57
CA LEU A 81 -12.93 5.26 -12.75
C LEU A 81 -12.84 6.15 -14.00
N ASN A 82 -13.14 7.43 -13.86
CA ASN A 82 -13.04 8.39 -14.97
C ASN A 82 -11.62 8.49 -15.55
N TYR A 83 -10.60 8.48 -14.67
CA TYR A 83 -9.19 8.48 -15.10
C TYR A 83 -8.90 7.26 -15.97
N VAL A 84 -9.35 6.07 -15.57
CA VAL A 84 -9.17 4.83 -16.34
C VAL A 84 -9.87 4.92 -17.69
N VAL A 85 -11.13 5.36 -17.72
CA VAL A 85 -11.90 5.49 -18.95
C VAL A 85 -11.22 6.46 -19.94
N GLU A 86 -10.77 7.62 -19.46
CA GLU A 86 -10.15 8.64 -20.30
C GLU A 86 -8.74 8.26 -20.79
N ARG A 87 -7.95 7.60 -19.92
CA ARG A 87 -6.58 7.16 -20.22
C ARG A 87 -6.57 6.01 -21.21
N PHE A 88 -7.43 5.01 -21.03
CA PHE A 88 -7.47 3.79 -21.85
C PHE A 88 -8.49 3.85 -22.99
N LYS A 89 -9.19 4.99 -23.17
CA LYS A 89 -10.22 5.17 -24.22
C LYS A 89 -11.31 4.11 -24.16
N LEU A 90 -11.68 3.68 -22.95
CA LEU A 90 -12.76 2.72 -22.75
C LEU A 90 -14.11 3.39 -23.04
N PRO A 91 -15.13 2.64 -23.48
CA PRO A 91 -16.48 3.16 -23.54
C PRO A 91 -16.94 3.54 -22.13
N LYS A 92 -17.50 4.74 -21.98
CA LYS A 92 -18.07 5.19 -20.71
C LYS A 92 -19.19 4.22 -20.30
N PRO A 93 -19.18 3.70 -19.07
CA PRO A 93 -20.25 2.82 -18.62
C PRO A 93 -21.59 3.59 -18.65
N PRO A 94 -22.69 2.95 -19.10
CA PRO A 94 -23.98 3.59 -19.14
C PRO A 94 -24.47 3.90 -17.70
N ILE A 95 -24.95 5.11 -17.49
CA ILE A 95 -25.58 5.50 -16.22
C ILE A 95 -26.96 4.83 -16.16
N ILE A 96 -27.11 3.80 -15.34
CA ILE A 96 -28.42 3.18 -15.10
C ILE A 96 -29.12 3.96 -13.98
N LEU A 97 -30.03 4.85 -14.35
CA LEU A 97 -30.93 5.48 -13.38
C LEU A 97 -31.90 4.41 -12.86
N LYS A 98 -31.68 3.93 -11.62
CA LYS A 98 -32.70 3.12 -10.94
C LYS A 98 -33.90 4.02 -10.67
N LYS A 99 -35.06 3.61 -11.20
CA LYS A 99 -36.35 4.29 -11.05
C LYS A 99 -36.97 3.97 -9.69
#